data_AF-A0A951VKR0-F1
#
_entry.id   AF-A0A951VKR0-F1
#
_cell.length_a   1.000
_cell.length_b   1.000
_cell.length_c   1.000
_cell.angle_alpha   90.00
_cell.angle_beta   90.00
_cell.angle_gamma   90.00
#
_symmetry.space_group_name_H-M   'P 1'
#
loop_
_entity.id
_entity.type
_entity.pdbx_description
1 polymer ?
#
loop_
_entity_poly.entity_id
_entity_poly.type
_entity_poly.pdbx_seq_one_letter_code
_entity_poly.pdbx_strand_id
1 'polypeptide(L)'
;MIFRPTRKLLTSNKIKPEEIQPNEINTLNEWLISSASTTFKGKTLLIFIHAPSFMTVVVEGKSILKKIPEFETRLIKLLQRSNFPEKLINDFKKNLQPLKFATNTNKSYIGRTVNFVQTVEDFCSTYYDYSELDLDDIENNLFSYLYFVKGNLITAEDWWNNYIHGDDLLSKAVEPKVIKASTINKLGMTAEEELYMENQMLKMDLEHMGGNPIFLNDDEIMPKLPLNVENFVLRNIKYYESKIKDAELVTIYELLGKPKIKKLDEIKSEADLLKQFLHIDGLLKQKQIVVEFFGKYSLEICYSFIVDEIMQKKVPNVIIPNVITDFIYEKFYPNHKFEINNKVDLFIQLAFNPDKEFQVLEEMMQKLDTFIFNNKSVAVDEFLGYLNVYRFTEESSRYMGQSCIEIQLNEDKTQATVWGKIEFKNPVKGRRRVAKDYLIKLKHGKQGWLITRFDCEGLSE
;
A
#
# COMPACT_ATOMS: atom_id res chain seq x y z
N MET A 1 -30.16 -8.35 -6.76
CA MET A 1 -28.70 -8.23 -6.98
C MET A 1 -28.29 -8.88 -8.30
N ILE A 2 -27.31 -8.31 -9.02
CA ILE A 2 -26.75 -8.82 -10.27
C ILE A 2 -25.32 -9.31 -9.98
N PHE A 3 -25.09 -10.60 -10.18
CA PHE A 3 -23.77 -11.20 -10.11
C PHE A 3 -23.19 -11.42 -11.50
N ARG A 4 -21.91 -11.06 -11.68
CA ARG A 4 -21.15 -11.27 -12.90
C ARG A 4 -19.94 -12.16 -12.64
N PRO A 5 -20.14 -13.50 -12.59
CA PRO A 5 -19.02 -14.41 -12.43
C PRO A 5 -18.14 -14.45 -13.67
N THR A 6 -16.87 -14.82 -13.48
CA THR A 6 -16.02 -15.18 -14.60
C THR A 6 -16.62 -16.33 -15.41
N ARG A 7 -16.30 -16.40 -16.71
CA ARG A 7 -16.78 -17.47 -17.60
C ARG A 7 -16.46 -18.87 -17.04
N LYS A 8 -15.26 -19.04 -16.45
CA LYS A 8 -14.84 -20.27 -15.78
C LYS A 8 -15.76 -20.66 -14.62
N LEU A 9 -16.18 -19.69 -13.82
CA LEU A 9 -17.09 -19.92 -12.71
C LEU A 9 -18.52 -20.24 -13.17
N LEU A 10 -19.03 -19.56 -14.19
CA LEU A 10 -20.33 -19.89 -14.80
C LEU A 10 -20.38 -21.34 -15.28
N THR A 11 -19.36 -21.77 -16.03
CA THR A 11 -19.26 -23.14 -16.56
C THR A 11 -19.14 -24.18 -15.44
N SER A 12 -18.23 -23.97 -14.48
CA SER A 12 -18.01 -24.93 -13.38
C SER A 12 -19.17 -25.04 -12.40
N ASN A 13 -19.97 -23.97 -12.25
CA ASN A 13 -21.17 -23.96 -11.42
C ASN A 13 -22.46 -24.27 -12.18
N LYS A 14 -22.39 -24.53 -13.49
CA LYS A 14 -23.54 -24.77 -14.39
C LYS A 14 -24.61 -23.67 -14.32
N ILE A 15 -24.17 -22.42 -14.15
CA ILE A 15 -25.05 -21.24 -14.09
C ILE A 15 -25.29 -20.74 -15.51
N LYS A 16 -26.56 -20.61 -15.90
CA LYS A 16 -26.94 -19.97 -17.17
C LYS A 16 -27.03 -18.46 -16.95
N PRO A 17 -26.25 -17.65 -17.67
CA PRO A 17 -26.37 -16.20 -17.58
C PRO A 17 -27.67 -15.73 -18.25
N GLU A 18 -28.27 -14.71 -17.68
CA GLU A 18 -29.45 -14.01 -18.15
C GLU A 18 -29.03 -12.68 -18.80
N GLU A 19 -29.86 -12.19 -19.72
CA GLU A 19 -29.70 -10.86 -20.30
C GLU A 19 -30.25 -9.81 -19.31
N ILE A 20 -29.42 -8.83 -18.96
CA ILE A 20 -29.78 -7.77 -18.02
C ILE A 20 -30.12 -6.52 -18.82
N GLN A 21 -31.34 -6.02 -18.63
CA GLN A 21 -31.78 -4.79 -19.28
C GLN A 21 -31.03 -3.59 -18.67
N PRO A 22 -30.62 -2.56 -19.46
CA PRO A 22 -29.84 -1.43 -18.95
C PRO A 22 -30.48 -0.67 -17.78
N ASN A 23 -31.81 -0.63 -17.71
CA ASN A 23 -32.57 0.01 -16.63
C ASN A 23 -32.56 -0.77 -15.31
N GLU A 24 -32.13 -2.04 -15.32
CA GLU A 24 -31.97 -2.86 -14.11
C GLU A 24 -30.59 -2.70 -13.46
N ILE A 25 -29.64 -2.13 -14.20
CA ILE A 25 -28.29 -1.85 -13.70
C ILE A 25 -28.36 -0.58 -12.87
N ASN A 26 -28.11 -0.72 -11.56
CA ASN A 26 -27.89 0.41 -10.68
C ASN A 26 -26.52 0.28 -9.98
N THR A 27 -26.05 1.38 -9.42
CA THR A 27 -24.71 1.50 -8.81
C THR A 27 -24.52 0.74 -7.50
N LEU A 28 -25.55 0.07 -6.98
CA LEU A 28 -25.49 -0.61 -5.68
C LEU A 28 -25.62 -2.13 -5.77
N ASN A 29 -26.17 -2.64 -6.87
CA ASN A 29 -26.60 -4.02 -6.97
C ASN A 29 -25.71 -4.89 -7.84
N GLU A 30 -24.58 -4.38 -8.33
CA GLU A 30 -23.72 -5.10 -9.28
C GLU A 30 -22.42 -5.60 -8.63
N TRP A 31 -22.20 -6.90 -8.74
CA TRP A 31 -21.09 -7.61 -8.09
C TRP A 31 -20.36 -8.52 -9.07
N LEU A 32 -19.05 -8.38 -9.17
CA LEU A 32 -18.17 -9.25 -9.94
C LEU A 32 -17.79 -10.46 -9.06
N ILE A 33 -17.74 -11.67 -9.64
CA ILE A 33 -17.32 -12.87 -8.90
C ILE A 33 -16.13 -13.53 -9.57
N SER A 34 -15.06 -13.75 -8.80
CA SER A 34 -13.91 -14.54 -9.21
C SER A 34 -13.53 -15.58 -8.16
N SER A 35 -12.61 -16.48 -8.52
CA SER A 35 -12.03 -17.46 -7.61
C SER A 35 -10.57 -17.14 -7.38
N ALA A 36 -10.11 -17.19 -6.14
CA ALA A 36 -8.70 -17.09 -5.78
C ALA A 36 -8.17 -18.40 -5.18
N SER A 37 -6.94 -18.74 -5.52
CA SER A 37 -6.16 -19.79 -4.89
C SER A 37 -5.71 -19.32 -3.51
N THR A 38 -5.96 -20.14 -2.48
CA THR A 38 -5.44 -19.83 -1.15
C THR A 38 -3.97 -20.23 -0.99
N THR A 39 -3.34 -20.78 -2.03
CA THR A 39 -2.12 -21.59 -1.98
C THR A 39 -2.26 -22.91 -1.16
N PHE A 40 -3.31 -23.05 -0.33
CA PHE A 40 -3.60 -24.26 0.44
C PHE A 40 -4.33 -25.36 -0.38
N LYS A 41 -4.08 -26.66 -0.10
CA LYS A 41 -4.42 -27.75 -1.03
C LYS A 41 -5.92 -27.98 -1.01
N GLY A 42 -6.57 -27.82 -2.15
CA GLY A 42 -8.01 -27.99 -2.25
C GLY A 42 -8.80 -26.89 -1.52
N LYS A 43 -8.14 -25.81 -1.13
CA LYS A 43 -8.72 -24.63 -0.49
C LYS A 43 -8.73 -23.49 -1.50
N THR A 44 -9.90 -22.93 -1.74
CA THR A 44 -10.16 -21.89 -2.74
C THR A 44 -11.09 -20.88 -2.11
N LEU A 45 -10.98 -19.61 -2.47
CA LEU A 45 -11.91 -18.58 -2.06
C LEU A 45 -12.74 -18.14 -3.27
N LEU A 46 -13.99 -17.76 -3.01
CA LEU A 46 -14.76 -16.92 -3.93
C LEU A 46 -14.64 -15.48 -3.47
N ILE A 47 -14.37 -14.59 -4.42
CA ILE A 47 -14.22 -13.15 -4.20
C ILE A 47 -15.39 -12.46 -4.88
N PHE A 48 -16.14 -11.68 -4.11
CA PHE A 48 -17.25 -10.85 -4.55
C PHE A 48 -16.83 -9.39 -4.49
N ILE A 49 -16.76 -8.73 -5.65
CA ILE A 49 -16.26 -7.35 -5.75
C ILE A 49 -17.40 -6.45 -6.20
N HIS A 50 -17.75 -5.46 -5.40
CA HIS A 50 -18.75 -4.45 -5.77
C HIS A 50 -18.24 -3.65 -6.97
N ALA A 51 -18.94 -3.69 -8.10
CA ALA A 51 -18.37 -3.20 -9.36
C ALA A 51 -17.99 -1.69 -9.34
N PRO A 52 -18.78 -0.80 -8.71
CA PRO A 52 -18.43 0.62 -8.66
C PRO A 52 -17.35 1.00 -7.65
N SER A 53 -17.38 0.39 -6.45
CA SER A 53 -16.53 0.78 -5.32
C SER A 53 -15.38 -0.18 -5.03
N PHE A 54 -15.33 -1.34 -5.68
CA PHE A 54 -14.37 -2.40 -5.43
C PHE A 54 -14.34 -2.94 -3.99
N MET A 55 -15.34 -2.59 -3.17
CA MET A 55 -15.58 -3.22 -1.88
C MET A 55 -15.67 -4.73 -2.08
N THR A 56 -14.82 -5.47 -1.37
CA THR A 56 -14.61 -6.89 -1.62
C THR A 56 -15.05 -7.71 -0.42
N VAL A 57 -15.80 -8.78 -0.69
CA VAL A 57 -16.21 -9.79 0.29
C VAL A 57 -15.64 -11.14 -0.15
N VAL A 58 -15.05 -11.88 0.79
CA VAL A 58 -14.34 -13.12 0.52
C VAL A 58 -15.03 -14.25 1.27
N VAL A 59 -15.29 -15.38 0.60
CA VAL A 59 -15.93 -16.56 1.21
C VAL A 59 -15.17 -17.83 0.86
N GLU A 60 -15.22 -18.81 1.76
CA GLU A 60 -14.51 -20.06 1.53
C GLU A 60 -15.23 -20.96 0.52
N GLY A 61 -14.51 -21.50 -0.47
CA GLY A 61 -15.00 -22.55 -1.36
C GLY A 61 -15.02 -22.16 -2.83
N LYS A 62 -15.81 -22.90 -3.61
CA LYS A 62 -15.85 -22.80 -5.09
C LYS A 62 -17.26 -22.75 -5.69
N SER A 63 -18.29 -22.99 -4.87
CA SER A 63 -19.66 -23.09 -5.34
C SER A 63 -20.40 -21.78 -5.07
N ILE A 64 -20.73 -21.03 -6.11
CA ILE A 64 -21.36 -19.72 -5.99
C ILE A 64 -22.70 -19.86 -5.24
N LEU A 65 -23.61 -20.69 -5.76
CA LEU A 65 -24.96 -20.83 -5.19
C LEU A 65 -24.96 -21.25 -3.72
N LYS A 66 -24.05 -22.15 -3.32
CA LYS A 66 -23.94 -22.59 -1.92
C LYS A 66 -23.37 -21.52 -1.00
N LYS A 67 -22.68 -20.53 -1.55
CA LYS A 67 -21.92 -19.53 -0.78
C LYS A 67 -22.56 -18.15 -0.78
N ILE A 68 -23.68 -17.96 -1.46
CA ILE A 68 -24.47 -16.72 -1.38
C ILE A 68 -24.91 -16.40 0.06
N PRO A 69 -25.46 -17.33 0.87
CA PRO A 69 -25.85 -17.01 2.25
C PRO A 69 -24.66 -16.56 3.13
N GLU A 70 -23.49 -17.13 2.89
CA GLU A 70 -22.25 -16.74 3.57
C GLU A 70 -21.78 -15.35 3.11
N PHE A 71 -21.81 -15.09 1.79
CA PHE A 71 -21.54 -13.76 1.24
C PHE A 71 -22.48 -12.70 1.83
N GLU A 72 -23.78 -12.96 1.89
CA GLU A 72 -24.77 -12.04 2.47
C GLU A 72 -24.41 -11.73 3.93
N THR A 73 -24.11 -12.76 4.72
CA THR A 73 -23.72 -12.61 6.13
C THR A 73 -22.45 -11.79 6.29
N ARG A 74 -21.41 -12.09 5.49
CA ARG A 74 -20.12 -11.39 5.54
C ARG A 74 -20.20 -9.95 5.05
N LEU A 75 -20.99 -9.69 4.00
CA LEU A 75 -21.27 -8.34 3.52
C LEU A 75 -21.85 -7.48 4.65
N ILE A 76 -22.87 -7.97 5.36
CA ILE A 76 -23.46 -7.21 6.46
C ILE A 76 -22.45 -6.95 7.58
N LYS A 77 -21.61 -7.94 7.93
CA LYS A 77 -20.54 -7.76 8.92
C LYS A 77 -19.52 -6.70 8.48
N LEU A 78 -19.10 -6.71 7.21
CA LEU A 78 -18.20 -5.71 6.63
C LEU A 78 -18.80 -4.31 6.72
N LEU A 79 -20.06 -4.14 6.30
CA LEU A 79 -20.73 -2.84 6.38
C LEU A 79 -20.83 -2.34 7.83
N GLN A 80 -21.12 -3.23 8.78
CA GLN A 80 -21.21 -2.88 10.20
C GLN A 80 -19.87 -2.45 10.79
N ARG A 81 -18.79 -3.21 10.57
CA ARG A 81 -17.45 -2.87 11.10
C ARG A 81 -16.84 -1.65 10.42
N SER A 82 -17.23 -1.37 9.17
CA SER A 82 -16.88 -0.15 8.45
C SER A 82 -17.82 1.03 8.75
N ASN A 83 -18.64 0.96 9.80
CA ASN A 83 -19.51 2.06 10.28
C ASN A 83 -20.50 2.63 9.25
N PHE A 84 -21.04 1.80 8.36
CA PHE A 84 -22.06 2.25 7.40
C PHE A 84 -23.36 2.65 8.11
N PRO A 85 -24.11 3.65 7.58
CA PRO A 85 -25.41 4.02 8.12
C PRO A 85 -26.39 2.85 8.13
N GLU A 86 -27.12 2.65 9.24
CA GLU A 86 -28.08 1.53 9.39
C GLU A 86 -29.12 1.46 8.26
N LYS A 87 -29.55 2.62 7.76
CA LYS A 87 -30.47 2.70 6.62
C LYS A 87 -29.89 2.02 5.38
N LEU A 88 -28.64 2.30 5.05
CA LEU A 88 -27.96 1.72 3.89
C LEU A 88 -27.73 0.21 4.06
N ILE A 89 -27.37 -0.22 5.28
CA ILE A 89 -27.25 -1.66 5.62
C ILE A 89 -28.60 -2.37 5.39
N ASN A 90 -29.70 -1.75 5.82
CA ASN A 90 -31.05 -2.31 5.64
C ASN A 90 -31.47 -2.32 4.15
N ASP A 91 -31.05 -1.33 3.37
CA ASP A 91 -31.29 -1.29 1.93
C ASP A 91 -30.51 -2.40 1.21
N PHE A 92 -29.26 -2.68 1.61
CA PHE A 92 -28.53 -3.86 1.14
C PHE A 92 -29.30 -5.14 1.47
N LYS A 93 -29.70 -5.35 2.73
CA LYS A 93 -30.47 -6.54 3.16
C LYS A 93 -31.72 -6.78 2.32
N LYS A 94 -32.48 -5.72 1.99
CA LYS A 94 -33.69 -5.81 1.18
C LYS A 94 -33.42 -6.17 -0.29
N ASN A 95 -32.27 -5.76 -0.83
CA ASN A 95 -31.92 -5.90 -2.26
C ASN A 95 -31.06 -7.14 -2.59
N LEU A 96 -30.73 -7.97 -1.60
CA LEU A 96 -30.01 -9.24 -1.80
C LEU A 96 -30.77 -10.20 -2.72
N GLN A 97 -32.10 -10.11 -2.77
CA GLN A 97 -32.98 -10.95 -3.60
C GLN A 97 -33.89 -10.08 -4.48
N PRO A 98 -34.19 -10.48 -5.74
CA PRO A 98 -33.77 -11.70 -6.43
C PRO A 98 -32.32 -11.67 -6.94
N LEU A 99 -31.73 -12.86 -7.13
CA LEU A 99 -30.38 -13.07 -7.66
C LEU A 99 -30.43 -13.25 -9.18
N LYS A 100 -29.79 -12.36 -9.93
CA LYS A 100 -29.59 -12.51 -11.38
C LYS A 100 -28.12 -12.77 -11.68
N PHE A 101 -27.84 -13.66 -12.63
CA PHE A 101 -26.47 -13.93 -13.08
C PHE A 101 -26.29 -13.45 -14.51
N ALA A 102 -25.23 -12.68 -14.77
CA ALA A 102 -24.94 -12.14 -16.09
C ALA A 102 -23.47 -12.34 -16.47
N THR A 103 -23.16 -12.22 -17.76
CA THR A 103 -21.76 -12.23 -18.21
C THR A 103 -21.10 -10.89 -17.92
N ASN A 104 -19.79 -10.91 -17.63
CA ASN A 104 -18.98 -9.70 -17.59
C ASN A 104 -18.44 -9.40 -19.00
N THR A 105 -18.85 -8.28 -19.58
CA THR A 105 -18.39 -7.82 -20.91
C THR A 105 -17.43 -6.63 -20.84
N ASN A 106 -17.24 -6.04 -19.66
CA ASN A 106 -16.40 -4.85 -19.51
C ASN A 106 -14.94 -5.24 -19.25
N LYS A 107 -14.08 -5.04 -20.27
CA LYS A 107 -12.65 -5.35 -20.21
C LYS A 107 -11.91 -4.64 -19.07
N SER A 108 -12.30 -3.40 -18.72
CA SER A 108 -11.70 -2.65 -17.62
C SER A 108 -11.98 -3.32 -16.27
N TYR A 109 -13.22 -3.75 -16.05
CA TYR A 109 -13.59 -4.48 -14.83
C TYR A 109 -12.90 -5.85 -14.73
N ILE A 110 -12.71 -6.54 -15.86
CA ILE A 110 -11.99 -7.82 -15.89
C ILE A 110 -10.53 -7.61 -15.45
N GLY A 111 -9.82 -6.63 -16.03
CA GLY A 111 -8.42 -6.36 -15.65
C GLY A 111 -8.27 -6.02 -14.17
N ARG A 112 -9.15 -5.19 -13.63
CA ARG A 112 -9.14 -4.85 -12.19
C ARG A 112 -9.49 -6.02 -11.29
N THR A 113 -10.44 -6.86 -11.69
CA THR A 113 -10.79 -8.09 -10.95
C THR A 113 -9.58 -9.01 -10.82
N VAL A 114 -8.75 -9.12 -11.88
CA VAL A 114 -7.53 -9.93 -11.84
C VAL A 114 -6.54 -9.39 -10.81
N ASN A 115 -6.35 -8.06 -10.74
CA ASN A 115 -5.46 -7.46 -9.74
C ASN A 115 -5.94 -7.76 -8.31
N PHE A 116 -7.24 -7.61 -8.02
CA PHE A 116 -7.80 -7.92 -6.70
C PHE A 116 -7.70 -9.41 -6.35
N VAL A 117 -7.87 -10.30 -7.34
CA VAL A 117 -7.63 -11.74 -7.16
C VAL A 117 -6.18 -11.96 -6.76
N GLN A 118 -5.22 -11.38 -7.49
CA GLN A 118 -3.79 -11.52 -7.17
C GLN A 118 -3.50 -11.02 -5.76
N THR A 119 -4.00 -9.85 -5.37
CA THR A 119 -3.83 -9.30 -4.01
C THR A 119 -4.35 -10.27 -2.95
N VAL A 120 -5.52 -10.90 -3.14
CA VAL A 120 -6.03 -11.92 -2.22
C VAL A 120 -5.13 -13.15 -2.17
N GLU A 121 -4.62 -13.61 -3.31
CA GLU A 121 -3.71 -14.75 -3.38
C GLU A 121 -2.39 -14.46 -2.66
N ASP A 122 -1.85 -13.24 -2.82
CA ASP A 122 -0.66 -12.75 -2.13
C ASP A 122 -0.90 -12.70 -0.62
N PHE A 123 -2.05 -12.17 -0.17
CA PHE A 123 -2.45 -12.21 1.24
C PHE A 123 -2.53 -13.64 1.77
N CYS A 124 -3.13 -14.57 1.03
CA CYS A 124 -3.20 -15.96 1.46
C CYS A 124 -1.81 -16.61 1.56
N SER A 125 -0.84 -16.16 0.76
CA SER A 125 0.51 -16.72 0.74
C SER A 125 1.34 -16.38 1.98
N THR A 126 1.00 -15.31 2.69
CA THR A 126 1.72 -14.87 3.91
C THR A 126 1.41 -15.74 5.13
N TYR A 127 0.35 -16.54 5.10
CA TYR A 127 -0.05 -17.42 6.20
C TYR A 127 0.64 -18.79 6.13
N TYR A 128 0.92 -19.38 7.29
CA TYR A 128 1.57 -20.68 7.39
C TYR A 128 0.56 -21.84 7.33
N ASP A 129 -0.58 -21.69 8.00
CA ASP A 129 -1.70 -22.62 7.95
C ASP A 129 -3.00 -21.98 7.46
N TYR A 130 -3.86 -22.79 6.85
CA TYR A 130 -5.17 -22.34 6.41
C TYR A 130 -6.06 -21.87 7.58
N SER A 131 -5.89 -22.45 8.77
CA SER A 131 -6.67 -22.05 9.96
C SER A 131 -6.31 -20.67 10.51
N GLU A 132 -5.16 -20.13 10.11
CA GLU A 132 -4.72 -18.79 10.52
C GLU A 132 -5.30 -17.69 9.63
N LEU A 133 -5.91 -18.06 8.50
CA LEU A 133 -6.46 -17.13 7.53
C LEU A 133 -7.64 -16.37 8.13
N ASP A 134 -7.44 -15.09 8.44
CA ASP A 134 -8.51 -14.19 8.88
C ASP A 134 -9.13 -13.48 7.68
N LEU A 135 -10.32 -13.94 7.26
CA LEU A 135 -11.04 -13.34 6.14
C LEU A 135 -11.53 -11.91 6.46
N ASP A 136 -11.79 -11.58 7.73
CA ASP A 136 -12.20 -10.23 8.11
C ASP A 136 -11.02 -9.26 7.93
N ASP A 137 -9.80 -9.68 8.27
CA ASP A 137 -8.58 -8.92 8.04
C ASP A 137 -8.30 -8.71 6.55
N ILE A 138 -8.43 -9.76 5.72
CA ILE A 138 -8.27 -9.64 4.26
C ILE A 138 -9.27 -8.62 3.69
N GLU A 139 -10.54 -8.71 4.09
CA GLU A 139 -11.57 -7.77 3.62
C GLU A 139 -11.31 -6.33 4.09
N ASN A 140 -10.83 -6.12 5.31
CA ASN A 140 -10.47 -4.79 5.82
C ASN A 140 -9.31 -4.18 5.04
N ASN A 141 -8.27 -4.97 4.76
CA ASN A 141 -7.13 -4.53 3.93
C ASN A 141 -7.58 -4.20 2.50
N LEU A 142 -8.50 -4.98 1.93
CA LEU A 142 -9.03 -4.70 0.59
C LEU A 142 -9.97 -3.49 0.56
N PHE A 143 -10.62 -3.17 1.68
CA PHE A 143 -11.49 -2.00 1.79
C PHE A 143 -10.70 -0.68 1.76
N SER A 144 -9.50 -0.68 2.36
CA SER A 144 -8.54 0.43 2.31
C SER A 144 -7.55 0.33 1.13
N TYR A 145 -7.69 -0.67 0.26
CA TYR A 145 -6.79 -0.85 -0.87
C TYR A 145 -6.97 0.23 -1.93
N LEU A 146 -5.85 0.86 -2.31
CA LEU A 146 -5.82 1.93 -3.29
C LEU A 146 -5.92 1.39 -4.73
N TYR A 147 -6.81 1.95 -5.53
CA TYR A 147 -6.94 1.62 -6.94
C TYR A 147 -7.17 2.84 -7.82
N PHE A 148 -6.76 2.73 -9.08
CA PHE A 148 -6.87 3.82 -10.05
C PHE A 148 -8.24 3.85 -10.75
N VAL A 149 -8.93 4.98 -10.65
CA VAL A 149 -10.15 5.27 -11.43
C VAL A 149 -10.05 6.64 -12.07
N LYS A 150 -10.10 6.68 -13.41
CA LYS A 150 -10.10 7.93 -14.20
C LYS A 150 -8.97 8.91 -13.82
N GLY A 151 -7.77 8.38 -13.53
CA GLY A 151 -6.60 9.18 -13.16
C GLY A 151 -6.49 9.52 -11.67
N ASN A 152 -7.48 9.16 -10.84
CA ASN A 152 -7.44 9.34 -9.40
C ASN A 152 -7.12 8.02 -8.68
N LEU A 153 -6.34 8.13 -7.60
CA LEU A 153 -6.11 7.06 -6.63
C LEU A 153 -7.21 7.16 -5.57
N ILE A 154 -8.03 6.11 -5.42
CA ILE A 154 -9.13 6.07 -4.45
C ILE A 154 -9.20 4.69 -3.79
N THR A 155 -9.73 4.62 -2.57
CA THR A 155 -10.08 3.37 -1.88
C THR A 155 -11.58 3.06 -1.99
N ALA A 156 -12.00 1.85 -1.60
CA ALA A 156 -13.41 1.52 -1.51
C ALA A 156 -14.11 2.35 -0.41
N GLU A 157 -13.39 2.61 0.67
CA GLU A 157 -13.80 3.51 1.75
C GLU A 157 -14.04 4.94 1.24
N ASP A 158 -13.11 5.52 0.48
CA ASP A 158 -13.27 6.85 -0.10
C ASP A 158 -14.51 6.90 -0.98
N TRP A 159 -14.71 5.91 -1.86
CA TRP A 159 -15.87 5.85 -2.73
C TRP A 159 -17.19 5.87 -1.94
N TRP A 160 -17.27 5.08 -0.87
CA TRP A 160 -18.48 4.97 -0.05
C TRP A 160 -18.73 6.21 0.82
N ASN A 161 -17.70 6.79 1.42
CA ASN A 161 -17.81 8.04 2.16
C ASN A 161 -18.41 9.13 1.26
N ASN A 162 -17.91 9.24 0.03
CA ASN A 162 -18.43 10.21 -0.94
C ASN A 162 -19.86 9.90 -1.37
N TYR A 163 -20.18 8.63 -1.67
CA TYR A 163 -21.56 8.21 -1.98
C TYR A 163 -22.55 8.54 -0.86
N ILE A 164 -22.17 8.33 0.40
CA ILE A 164 -23.01 8.59 1.58
C ILE A 164 -23.22 10.08 1.81
N HIS A 165 -22.19 10.90 1.58
CA HIS A 165 -22.23 12.35 1.80
C HIS A 165 -22.72 13.16 0.58
N GLY A 166 -22.93 12.51 -0.57
CA GLY A 166 -23.43 13.15 -1.79
C GLY A 166 -22.34 13.89 -2.58
N ASP A 167 -21.08 13.58 -2.30
CA ASP A 167 -19.92 14.13 -3.01
C ASP A 167 -19.57 13.23 -4.21
N ASP A 168 -19.31 13.80 -5.39
CA ASP A 168 -18.89 13.04 -6.57
C ASP A 168 -17.38 13.18 -6.81
N LEU A 169 -16.58 12.22 -6.35
CA LEU A 169 -15.14 12.11 -6.64
C LEU A 169 -14.83 11.98 -8.14
N LEU A 170 -15.78 11.50 -8.94
CA LEU A 170 -15.61 11.31 -10.38
C LEU A 170 -15.98 12.56 -11.19
N SER A 171 -16.64 13.54 -10.57
CA SER A 171 -16.97 14.83 -11.20
C SER A 171 -15.74 15.73 -11.40
N LYS A 172 -14.67 15.51 -10.62
CA LYS A 172 -13.42 16.27 -10.62
C LYS A 172 -12.24 15.50 -11.21
N ALA A 173 -12.48 14.55 -12.11
CA ALA A 173 -11.39 14.06 -12.95
C ALA A 173 -10.95 15.22 -13.86
N VAL A 174 -9.87 15.92 -13.50
CA VAL A 174 -9.12 16.70 -14.48
C VAL A 174 -8.56 15.65 -15.43
N GLU A 175 -9.27 15.39 -16.53
CA GLU A 175 -8.67 14.65 -17.62
C GLU A 175 -7.33 15.33 -17.91
N PRO A 176 -6.19 14.63 -17.81
CA PRO A 176 -4.96 15.20 -18.29
C PRO A 176 -5.22 15.51 -19.75
N LYS A 177 -5.32 16.80 -20.07
CA LYS A 177 -5.39 17.25 -21.46
C LYS A 177 -4.11 16.71 -22.08
N VAL A 178 -4.23 15.61 -22.81
CA VAL A 178 -3.23 15.21 -23.79
C VAL A 178 -3.21 16.38 -24.75
N ILE A 179 -2.24 17.27 -24.56
CA ILE A 179 -2.00 18.37 -25.49
C ILE A 179 -1.64 17.67 -26.80
N LYS A 180 -2.61 17.61 -27.72
CA LYS A 180 -2.33 17.18 -29.08
C LYS A 180 -1.23 18.11 -29.59
N ALA A 181 -0.10 17.55 -29.98
CA ALA A 181 0.96 18.32 -30.60
C ALA A 181 0.43 18.99 -31.88
N SER A 182 0.21 20.31 -31.84
CA SER A 182 0.58 21.26 -32.90
C SER A 182 0.10 22.68 -32.58
N THR A 183 1.03 23.63 -32.48
CA THR A 183 1.10 24.84 -33.31
C THR A 183 2.37 25.56 -32.90
N ILE A 184 3.22 25.89 -33.87
CA ILE A 184 4.42 26.67 -33.64
C ILE A 184 3.98 28.06 -33.14
N ASN A 185 4.47 28.48 -31.98
CA ASN A 185 4.15 29.79 -31.43
C ASN A 185 4.85 30.91 -32.25
N LYS A 186 4.60 32.19 -31.91
CA LYS A 186 5.18 33.34 -32.63
C LYS A 186 6.73 33.37 -32.63
N LEU A 187 7.37 32.57 -31.78
CA LEU A 187 8.82 32.47 -31.64
C LEU A 187 9.41 31.27 -32.37
N GLY A 188 8.61 30.51 -33.14
CA GLY A 188 9.11 29.36 -33.89
C GLY A 188 9.16 28.06 -33.06
N MET A 189 8.64 28.06 -31.84
CA MET A 189 8.73 26.91 -30.94
C MET A 189 7.47 26.05 -30.93
N THR A 190 7.67 24.74 -30.77
CA THR A 190 6.61 23.81 -30.41
C THR A 190 6.19 23.98 -28.94
N ALA A 191 4.98 23.56 -28.60
CA ALA A 191 4.48 23.60 -27.23
C ALA A 191 5.34 22.75 -26.25
N GLU A 192 5.98 21.70 -26.77
CA GLU A 192 6.87 20.84 -25.99
C GLU A 192 8.20 21.55 -25.66
N GLU A 193 8.79 22.24 -26.63
CA GLU A 193 9.99 23.07 -26.41
C GLU A 193 9.70 24.23 -25.44
N GLU A 194 8.53 24.87 -25.55
CA GLU A 194 8.12 25.94 -24.65
C GLU A 194 8.01 25.44 -23.19
N LEU A 195 7.40 24.28 -23.02
CA LEU A 195 7.24 23.63 -21.72
C LEU A 195 8.59 23.18 -21.13
N TYR A 196 9.49 22.66 -21.98
CA TYR A 196 10.85 22.33 -21.57
C TYR A 196 11.60 23.58 -21.06
N MET A 197 11.58 24.68 -21.82
CA MET A 197 12.22 25.93 -21.39
C MET A 197 11.61 26.47 -20.10
N GLU A 198 10.29 26.39 -19.94
CA GLU A 198 9.63 26.79 -18.69
C GLU A 198 10.13 25.95 -17.51
N ASN A 199 10.26 24.62 -17.67
CA ASN A 199 10.81 23.75 -16.62
C ASN A 199 12.23 24.14 -16.24
N GLN A 200 13.09 24.44 -17.22
CA GLN A 200 14.47 24.87 -16.96
C GLN A 200 14.50 26.21 -16.21
N MET A 201 13.69 27.19 -16.61
CA MET A 201 13.59 28.47 -15.89
C MET A 201 13.07 28.28 -14.47
N LEU A 202 12.05 27.43 -14.26
CA LEU A 202 11.52 27.14 -12.93
C LEU A 202 12.56 26.45 -12.04
N LYS A 203 13.37 25.53 -12.57
CA LYS A 203 14.50 24.93 -11.84
C LYS A 203 15.49 26.02 -11.41
N MET A 204 15.96 26.85 -12.33
CA MET A 204 16.90 27.93 -12.00
C MET A 204 16.35 28.90 -10.95
N ASP A 205 15.07 29.28 -11.05
CA ASP A 205 14.39 30.12 -10.05
C ASP A 205 14.37 29.44 -8.68
N LEU A 206 14.03 28.15 -8.62
CA LEU A 206 13.97 27.38 -7.38
C LEU A 206 15.35 27.17 -6.76
N GLU A 207 16.37 26.92 -7.57
CA GLU A 207 17.77 26.83 -7.13
C GLU A 207 18.23 28.15 -6.52
N HIS A 208 17.85 29.27 -7.12
CA HIS A 208 18.14 30.59 -6.57
C HIS A 208 17.40 30.86 -5.25
N MET A 209 16.19 30.33 -5.09
CA MET A 209 15.40 30.45 -3.84
C MET A 209 15.93 29.55 -2.72
N GLY A 210 16.23 28.29 -3.01
CA GLY A 210 16.55 27.24 -2.03
C GLY A 210 18.04 26.92 -1.85
N GLY A 211 18.91 27.43 -2.72
CA GLY A 211 20.36 27.28 -2.64
C GLY A 211 20.91 25.90 -3.01
N ASN A 212 20.07 24.96 -3.44
CA ASN A 212 20.47 23.62 -3.87
C ASN A 212 19.93 23.33 -5.29
N PRO A 213 20.67 22.57 -6.12
CA PRO A 213 20.20 22.17 -7.43
C PRO A 213 18.93 21.31 -7.37
N ILE A 214 18.01 21.47 -8.32
CA ILE A 214 16.82 20.61 -8.43
C ILE A 214 17.05 19.51 -9.46
N PHE A 215 17.33 18.31 -8.94
CA PHE A 215 17.50 17.11 -9.74
C PHE A 215 16.15 16.42 -9.95
N LEU A 216 15.46 16.78 -11.03
CA LEU A 216 14.31 16.02 -11.57
C LEU A 216 14.73 15.48 -12.93
N ASN A 217 14.58 14.17 -13.14
CA ASN A 217 14.96 13.44 -14.37
C ASN A 217 16.47 13.28 -14.64
N ASP A 218 17.33 13.48 -13.64
CA ASP A 218 18.79 13.31 -13.79
C ASP A 218 19.28 11.90 -13.43
N ASP A 219 18.37 11.00 -13.05
CA ASP A 219 18.68 9.60 -12.76
C ASP A 219 18.58 8.77 -14.04
N GLU A 220 19.66 8.07 -14.42
CA GLU A 220 19.70 7.20 -15.61
C GLU A 220 18.81 5.96 -15.46
N ILE A 221 18.42 5.62 -14.22
CA ILE A 221 17.71 4.39 -13.89
C ILE A 221 16.19 4.62 -13.92
N MET A 222 15.73 5.81 -13.54
CA MET A 222 14.29 6.11 -13.50
C MET A 222 13.75 6.60 -14.85
N PRO A 223 12.54 6.16 -15.25
CA PRO A 223 11.90 6.70 -16.45
C PRO A 223 11.70 8.21 -16.28
N LYS A 224 12.18 8.98 -17.26
CA LYS A 224 12.04 10.44 -17.26
C LYS A 224 10.57 10.82 -17.13
N LEU A 225 10.27 11.68 -16.15
CA LEU A 225 8.97 12.29 -15.98
C LEU A 225 8.58 13.02 -17.26
N PRO A 226 7.36 12.81 -17.77
CA PRO A 226 6.81 13.64 -18.84
C PRO A 226 6.88 15.13 -18.49
N LEU A 227 7.19 15.99 -19.46
CA LEU A 227 7.47 17.41 -19.22
C LEU A 227 6.34 18.15 -18.50
N ASN A 228 5.09 17.78 -18.74
CA ASN A 228 3.94 18.36 -18.06
C ASN A 228 3.84 17.97 -16.58
N VAL A 229 4.28 16.76 -16.23
CA VAL A 229 4.34 16.29 -14.84
C VAL A 229 5.46 17.01 -14.12
N GLU A 230 6.65 17.11 -14.73
CA GLU A 230 7.76 17.89 -14.18
C GLU A 230 7.38 19.36 -13.96
N ASN A 231 6.73 20.00 -14.95
CA ASN A 231 6.25 21.38 -14.83
C ASN A 231 5.29 21.56 -13.65
N PHE A 232 4.33 20.62 -13.51
CA PHE A 232 3.39 20.61 -12.41
C PHE A 232 4.10 20.50 -11.05
N VAL A 233 5.09 19.60 -10.92
CA VAL A 233 5.89 19.45 -9.69
C VAL A 233 6.64 20.74 -9.38
N LEU A 234 7.38 21.29 -10.33
CA LEU A 234 8.18 22.51 -10.14
C LEU A 234 7.32 23.71 -9.74
N ARG A 235 6.16 23.89 -10.37
CA ARG A 235 5.21 24.96 -10.01
C ARG A 235 4.67 24.79 -8.59
N ASN A 236 4.40 23.55 -8.15
CA ASN A 236 3.96 23.29 -6.77
C ASN A 236 5.07 23.56 -5.75
N ILE A 237 6.32 23.19 -6.04
CA ILE A 237 7.46 23.53 -5.17
C ILE A 237 7.60 25.05 -5.06
N LYS A 238 7.59 25.77 -6.19
CA LYS A 238 7.71 27.24 -6.20
C LYS A 238 6.58 27.91 -5.45
N TYR A 239 5.35 27.41 -5.62
CA TYR A 239 4.20 27.88 -4.85
C TYR A 239 4.39 27.62 -3.36
N TYR A 240 4.83 26.42 -2.97
CA TYR A 240 5.11 26.04 -1.59
C TYR A 240 6.14 26.97 -0.93
N GLU A 241 7.30 27.13 -1.55
CA GLU A 241 8.37 28.02 -1.06
C GLU A 241 7.87 29.45 -0.90
N SER A 242 7.13 29.96 -1.89
CA SER A 242 6.58 31.32 -1.84
C SER A 242 5.58 31.55 -0.72
N LYS A 243 4.83 30.50 -0.33
CA LYS A 243 3.80 30.59 0.71
C LYS A 243 4.37 30.41 2.10
N ILE A 244 5.43 29.62 2.25
CA ILE A 244 5.99 29.30 3.56
C ILE A 244 6.99 30.34 4.03
N LYS A 245 7.72 30.98 3.12
CA LYS A 245 8.75 31.98 3.45
C LYS A 245 8.25 33.06 4.42
N ASP A 246 7.01 33.51 4.25
CA ASP A 246 6.41 34.58 5.06
C ASP A 246 5.27 34.07 5.97
N ALA A 247 5.09 32.75 6.07
CA ALA A 247 4.01 32.19 6.87
C ALA A 247 4.33 32.29 8.37
N GLU A 248 3.39 32.82 9.14
CA GLU A 248 3.43 32.75 10.59
C GLU A 248 3.40 31.28 11.05
N LEU A 249 4.24 30.93 12.03
CA LEU A 249 4.22 29.61 12.64
C LEU A 249 3.16 29.54 13.73
N VAL A 250 2.19 28.63 13.56
CA VAL A 250 1.13 28.34 14.55
C VAL A 250 1.28 26.90 15.04
N THR A 251 0.77 26.61 16.23
CA THR A 251 0.67 25.23 16.68
C THR A 251 -0.37 24.47 15.84
N ILE A 252 -0.21 23.15 15.71
CA ILE A 252 -1.24 22.32 15.07
C ILE A 252 -2.57 22.49 15.81
N TYR A 253 -2.58 22.58 17.13
CA TYR A 253 -3.78 22.87 17.92
C TYR A 253 -4.51 24.15 17.46
N GLU A 254 -3.76 25.23 17.21
CA GLU A 254 -4.31 26.48 16.69
C GLU A 254 -4.78 26.35 15.24
N LEU A 255 -4.01 25.66 14.39
CA LEU A 255 -4.35 25.42 12.99
C LEU A 255 -5.67 24.63 12.84
N LEU A 256 -5.92 23.71 13.76
CA LEU A 256 -7.17 22.94 13.84
C LEU A 256 -8.35 23.77 14.39
N GLY A 257 -8.15 25.02 14.78
CA GLY A 257 -9.19 25.86 15.37
C GLY A 257 -9.45 25.60 16.85
N LYS A 258 -8.44 25.11 17.59
CA LYS A 258 -8.49 24.85 19.04
C LYS A 258 -9.61 23.87 19.42
N PRO A 259 -9.64 22.66 18.84
CA PRO A 259 -10.68 21.69 19.12
C PRO A 259 -10.72 21.31 20.61
N LYS A 260 -11.89 20.85 21.08
CA LYS A 260 -12.02 20.35 22.46
C LYS A 260 -11.45 18.94 22.53
N ILE A 261 -10.21 18.82 22.97
CA ILE A 261 -9.51 17.54 23.13
C ILE A 261 -9.54 17.15 24.60
N LYS A 262 -9.91 15.89 24.86
CA LYS A 262 -9.81 15.30 26.20
C LYS A 262 -8.39 14.78 26.41
N LYS A 263 -7.90 14.84 27.65
CA LYS A 263 -6.68 14.12 27.98
C LYS A 263 -6.95 12.62 28.09
N LEU A 264 -5.92 11.81 27.92
CA LEU A 264 -6.05 10.35 27.94
C LEU A 264 -6.67 9.83 29.25
N ASP A 265 -6.30 10.42 30.38
CA ASP A 265 -6.82 10.08 31.73
C ASP A 265 -8.31 10.43 31.93
N GLU A 266 -8.87 11.29 31.10
CA GLU A 266 -10.31 11.65 31.12
C GLU A 266 -11.18 10.69 30.30
N ILE A 267 -10.56 9.78 29.52
CA ILE A 267 -11.23 8.82 28.64
C ILE A 267 -11.35 7.48 29.35
N LYS A 268 -12.60 7.04 29.60
CA LYS A 268 -12.88 5.91 30.50
C LYS A 268 -13.02 4.56 29.81
N SER A 269 -13.14 4.53 28.48
CA SER A 269 -13.34 3.30 27.72
C SER A 269 -12.53 3.31 26.43
N GLU A 270 -12.12 2.13 25.97
CA GLU A 270 -11.38 1.95 24.72
C GLU A 270 -12.21 2.41 23.50
N ALA A 271 -13.53 2.18 23.51
CA ALA A 271 -14.43 2.65 22.46
C ALA A 271 -14.50 4.19 22.40
N ASP A 272 -14.52 4.87 23.56
CA ASP A 272 -14.46 6.33 23.61
C ASP A 272 -13.10 6.86 23.14
N LEU A 273 -12.01 6.15 23.46
CA LEU A 273 -10.67 6.48 22.99
C LEU A 273 -10.58 6.38 21.47
N LEU A 274 -11.09 5.30 20.88
CA LEU A 274 -11.12 5.12 19.43
C LEU A 274 -11.93 6.22 18.75
N LYS A 275 -13.09 6.58 19.31
CA LYS A 275 -13.90 7.68 18.80
C LYS A 275 -13.17 9.02 18.86
N GLN A 276 -12.46 9.30 19.95
CA GLN A 276 -11.64 10.51 20.08
C GLN A 276 -10.47 10.53 19.11
N PHE A 277 -9.78 9.40 18.96
CA PHE A 277 -8.68 9.23 18.01
C PHE A 277 -9.14 9.50 16.57
N LEU A 278 -10.21 8.83 16.12
CA LEU A 278 -10.75 9.00 14.77
C LEU A 278 -11.25 10.44 14.51
N HIS A 279 -11.82 11.09 15.53
CA HIS A 279 -12.21 12.49 15.41
C HIS A 279 -11.00 13.41 15.17
N ILE A 280 -9.93 13.23 15.95
CA ILE A 280 -8.72 14.05 15.83
C ILE A 280 -7.98 13.75 14.52
N ASP A 281 -7.85 12.48 14.14
CA ASP A 281 -7.27 12.06 12.86
C ASP A 281 -8.03 12.68 11.67
N GLY A 282 -9.36 12.69 11.73
CA GLY A 282 -10.20 13.37 10.73
C GLY A 282 -9.94 14.88 10.64
N LEU A 283 -9.75 15.56 11.78
CA LEU A 283 -9.40 16.98 11.81
C LEU A 283 -8.01 17.26 11.21
N LEU A 284 -7.02 16.41 11.51
CA LEU A 284 -5.69 16.51 10.94
C LEU A 284 -5.72 16.32 9.41
N LYS A 285 -6.42 15.28 8.93
CA LYS A 285 -6.59 15.01 7.49
C LYS A 285 -7.27 16.16 6.75
N GLN A 286 -8.27 16.81 7.34
CA GLN A 286 -8.89 18.01 6.78
C GLN A 286 -7.92 19.18 6.60
N LYS A 287 -6.83 19.20 7.37
CA LYS A 287 -5.74 20.17 7.28
C LYS A 287 -4.51 19.63 6.55
N GLN A 288 -4.66 18.51 5.82
CA GLN A 288 -3.57 17.84 5.09
C GLN A 288 -2.39 17.48 5.99
N ILE A 289 -2.68 17.11 7.24
CA ILE A 289 -1.70 16.58 8.18
C ILE A 289 -1.96 15.08 8.33
N VAL A 290 -0.90 14.28 8.19
CA VAL A 290 -0.94 12.85 8.41
C VAL A 290 0.06 12.50 9.51
N VAL A 291 -0.33 11.58 10.39
CA VAL A 291 0.55 11.02 11.41
C VAL A 291 0.65 9.52 11.16
N GLU A 292 1.84 9.07 10.80
CA GLU A 292 2.11 7.68 10.45
C GLU A 292 2.76 6.93 11.60
N PHE A 293 2.34 5.68 11.76
CA PHE A 293 2.89 4.72 12.71
C PHE A 293 3.21 3.45 11.93
N PHE A 294 4.49 3.12 11.79
CA PHE A 294 4.87 1.94 11.03
C PHE A 294 4.92 0.66 11.88
N GLY A 295 5.23 0.79 13.18
CA GLY A 295 5.12 -0.29 14.15
C GLY A 295 3.68 -0.55 14.62
N LYS A 296 3.51 -1.64 15.37
CA LYS A 296 2.26 -1.93 16.10
C LYS A 296 2.31 -1.26 17.47
N TYR A 297 1.41 -0.31 17.69
CA TYR A 297 1.28 0.41 18.97
C TYR A 297 -0.15 0.32 19.49
N SER A 298 -0.30 0.44 20.80
CA SER A 298 -1.61 0.55 21.40
C SER A 298 -2.23 1.91 21.05
N LEU A 299 -3.56 1.96 21.06
CA LEU A 299 -4.30 3.17 20.72
C LEU A 299 -3.97 4.33 21.67
N GLU A 300 -3.65 4.05 22.93
CA GLU A 300 -3.22 5.02 23.93
C GLU A 300 -1.92 5.73 23.52
N ILE A 301 -0.93 4.97 23.03
CA ILE A 301 0.34 5.52 22.56
C ILE A 301 0.10 6.44 21.36
N CYS A 302 -0.67 5.96 20.37
CA CYS A 302 -0.98 6.75 19.19
C CYS A 302 -1.74 8.04 19.56
N TYR A 303 -2.72 7.94 20.44
CA TYR A 303 -3.52 9.07 20.90
C TYR A 303 -2.69 10.10 21.67
N SER A 304 -1.92 9.66 22.66
CA SER A 304 -1.06 10.55 23.45
C SER A 304 -0.01 11.23 22.60
N PHE A 305 0.62 10.52 21.66
CA PHE A 305 1.57 11.14 20.74
C PHE A 305 0.93 12.29 19.95
N ILE A 306 -0.27 12.07 19.42
CA ILE A 306 -0.97 13.11 18.67
C ILE A 306 -1.33 14.30 19.58
N VAL A 307 -1.98 14.03 20.71
CA VAL A 307 -2.55 15.08 21.59
C VAL A 307 -1.48 15.83 22.36
N ASP A 308 -0.50 15.13 22.92
CA ASP A 308 0.47 15.70 23.84
C ASP A 308 1.67 16.31 23.08
N GLU A 309 2.02 15.76 21.91
CA GLU A 309 3.21 16.20 21.17
C GLU A 309 2.88 16.85 19.83
N ILE A 310 2.13 16.17 18.95
CA ILE A 310 1.87 16.68 17.59
C ILE A 310 1.08 17.99 17.66
N MET A 311 0.06 18.09 18.51
CA MET A 311 -0.72 19.32 18.69
C MET A 311 0.14 20.54 19.05
N GLN A 312 1.29 20.34 19.69
CA GLN A 312 2.21 21.41 20.10
C GLN A 312 3.27 21.74 19.04
N LYS A 313 3.40 20.93 17.98
CA LYS A 313 4.33 21.21 16.89
C LYS A 313 3.90 22.49 16.17
N LYS A 314 4.88 23.35 15.91
CA LYS A 314 4.68 24.57 15.14
C LYS A 314 4.84 24.26 13.66
N VAL A 315 3.86 24.66 12.88
CA VAL A 315 3.83 24.52 11.42
C VAL A 315 3.47 25.87 10.78
N PRO A 316 3.88 26.11 9.54
CA PRO A 316 3.41 27.27 8.78
C PRO A 316 1.88 27.34 8.76
N ASN A 317 1.31 28.51 9.04
CA ASN A 317 -0.13 28.76 9.00
C ASN A 317 -0.64 28.91 7.56
N VAL A 318 -0.38 27.91 6.73
CA VAL A 318 -0.76 27.86 5.33
C VAL A 318 -1.18 26.42 5.00
N ILE A 319 -2.28 26.29 4.26
CA ILE A 319 -2.72 25.01 3.71
C ILE A 319 -2.51 25.11 2.20
N ILE A 320 -1.68 24.22 1.67
CA ILE A 320 -1.29 24.23 0.26
C ILE A 320 -1.94 23.02 -0.41
N PRO A 321 -2.86 23.24 -1.37
CA PRO A 321 -3.52 22.13 -2.07
C PRO A 321 -2.53 21.08 -2.59
N ASN A 322 -2.82 19.80 -2.32
CA ASN A 322 -2.02 18.64 -2.72
C ASN A 322 -0.64 18.51 -2.03
N VAL A 323 -0.35 19.29 -1.00
CA VAL A 323 0.82 19.10 -0.15
C VAL A 323 0.37 18.59 1.20
N ILE A 324 1.03 17.55 1.69
CA ILE A 324 0.75 16.93 2.99
C ILE A 324 1.91 17.23 3.93
N THR A 325 1.59 17.60 5.16
CA THR A 325 2.55 17.60 6.26
C THR A 325 2.51 16.24 6.94
N ASP A 326 3.63 15.52 6.88
CA ASP A 326 3.72 14.16 7.38
C ASP A 326 4.58 14.08 8.66
N PHE A 327 4.05 13.40 9.67
CA PHE A 327 4.73 13.11 10.94
C PHE A 327 4.83 11.60 11.15
N ILE A 328 6.05 11.08 11.09
CA ILE A 328 6.31 9.66 11.33
C ILE A 328 6.71 9.47 12.79
N TYR A 329 5.95 8.69 13.55
CA TYR A 329 6.19 8.41 14.98
C TYR A 329 7.62 7.91 15.24
N GLU A 330 8.12 6.99 14.41
CA GLU A 330 9.46 6.41 14.55
C GLU A 330 10.61 7.41 14.38
N LYS A 331 10.36 8.60 13.81
CA LYS A 331 11.36 9.68 13.78
C LYS A 331 11.54 10.37 15.13
N PHE A 332 10.52 10.29 15.99
CA PHE A 332 10.57 10.80 17.36
C PHE A 332 10.96 9.70 18.34
N TYR A 333 10.43 8.49 18.12
CA TYR A 333 10.61 7.33 18.98
C TYR A 333 11.09 6.12 18.16
N PRO A 334 12.42 5.98 17.93
CA PRO A 334 12.96 4.93 17.09
C PRO A 334 12.55 3.52 17.51
N ASN A 335 11.93 2.79 16.59
CA ASN A 335 11.58 1.38 16.76
C ASN A 335 12.62 0.49 16.07
N HIS A 336 13.73 0.22 16.75
CA HIS A 336 14.83 -0.56 16.18
C HIS A 336 14.40 -1.96 15.71
N LYS A 337 13.49 -2.64 16.42
CA LYS A 337 13.02 -3.98 16.02
C LYS A 337 12.28 -3.92 14.69
N PHE A 338 11.40 -2.94 14.51
CA PHE A 338 10.68 -2.73 13.26
C PHE A 338 11.64 -2.40 12.11
N GLU A 339 12.57 -1.46 12.32
CA GLU A 339 13.56 -1.07 11.30
C GLU A 339 14.46 -2.25 10.89
N ILE A 340 14.96 -3.02 11.87
CA ILE A 340 15.74 -4.23 11.63
C ILE A 340 14.94 -5.24 10.82
N ASN A 341 13.68 -5.50 11.22
CA ASN A 341 12.84 -6.47 10.53
C ASN A 341 12.60 -6.08 9.07
N ASN A 342 12.27 -4.81 8.81
CA ASN A 342 12.08 -4.32 7.44
C ASN A 342 13.38 -4.39 6.61
N LYS A 343 14.53 -4.07 7.23
CA LYS A 343 15.81 -4.12 6.53
C LYS A 343 16.21 -5.55 6.19
N VAL A 344 15.97 -6.49 7.11
CA VAL A 344 16.19 -7.93 6.88
C VAL A 344 15.25 -8.45 5.80
N ASP A 345 13.95 -8.11 5.88
CA ASP A 345 12.97 -8.52 4.89
C ASP A 345 13.34 -8.02 3.49
N LEU A 346 13.67 -6.73 3.37
CA LEU A 346 14.13 -6.14 2.11
C LEU A 346 15.38 -6.84 1.58
N PHE A 347 16.39 -7.07 2.43
CA PHE A 347 17.60 -7.79 2.04
C PHE A 347 17.30 -9.20 1.50
N ILE A 348 16.51 -9.99 2.22
CA ILE A 348 16.15 -11.35 1.79
C ILE A 348 15.33 -11.31 0.51
N GLN A 349 14.38 -10.38 0.37
CA GLN A 349 13.61 -10.23 -0.86
C GLN A 349 14.51 -9.89 -2.04
N LEU A 350 15.41 -8.91 -1.92
CA LEU A 350 16.29 -8.54 -3.02
C LEU A 350 17.30 -9.64 -3.37
N ALA A 351 17.79 -10.38 -2.37
CA ALA A 351 18.76 -11.46 -2.56
C ALA A 351 18.16 -12.73 -3.17
N PHE A 352 16.94 -13.11 -2.77
CA PHE A 352 16.35 -14.42 -3.10
C PHE A 352 15.14 -14.39 -4.01
N ASN A 353 14.46 -13.24 -4.17
CA ASN A 353 13.32 -13.13 -5.07
C ASN A 353 13.80 -12.75 -6.48
N PRO A 354 13.69 -13.63 -7.50
CA PRO A 354 14.12 -13.33 -8.86
C PRO A 354 13.33 -12.19 -9.53
N ASP A 355 12.16 -11.83 -9.01
CA ASP A 355 11.31 -10.78 -9.57
C ASP A 355 11.65 -9.37 -9.04
N LYS A 356 12.60 -9.26 -8.10
CA LYS A 356 13.02 -7.96 -7.51
C LYS A 356 14.23 -7.37 -8.21
N GLU A 357 14.38 -6.05 -8.18
CA GLU A 357 15.50 -5.36 -8.85
C GLU A 357 16.81 -5.60 -8.09
N PHE A 358 17.79 -6.28 -8.71
CA PHE A 358 19.06 -6.62 -8.05
C PHE A 358 19.87 -5.39 -7.66
N GLN A 359 19.82 -4.35 -8.50
CA GLN A 359 20.62 -3.14 -8.35
C GLN A 359 20.41 -2.45 -7.00
N VAL A 360 19.18 -2.51 -6.45
CA VAL A 360 18.87 -1.98 -5.12
C VAL A 360 19.70 -2.68 -4.03
N LEU A 361 19.94 -4.00 -4.17
CA LEU A 361 20.81 -4.74 -3.25
C LEU A 361 22.26 -4.30 -3.38
N GLU A 362 22.73 -4.12 -4.62
CA GLU A 362 24.09 -3.66 -4.89
C GLU A 362 24.35 -2.32 -4.20
N GLU A 363 23.46 -1.33 -4.38
CA GLU A 363 23.55 -0.02 -3.73
C GLU A 363 23.49 -0.11 -2.19
N MET A 364 22.64 -0.99 -1.66
CA MET A 364 22.55 -1.23 -0.22
C MET A 364 23.85 -1.79 0.36
N MET A 365 24.55 -2.64 -0.39
CA MET A 365 25.75 -3.34 0.07
C MET A 365 27.06 -2.61 -0.27
N GLN A 366 27.10 -1.77 -1.32
CA GLN A 366 28.28 -0.99 -1.76
C GLN A 366 28.87 -0.08 -0.68
N LYS A 367 28.14 0.18 0.41
CA LYS A 367 28.64 0.90 1.60
C LYS A 367 29.62 0.08 2.45
N LEU A 368 29.83 -1.19 2.12
CA LEU A 368 30.69 -2.12 2.83
C LEU A 368 31.80 -2.61 1.89
N ASP A 369 33.04 -2.66 2.37
CA ASP A 369 34.14 -3.27 1.61
C ASP A 369 34.12 -4.80 1.74
N THR A 370 33.78 -5.28 2.94
CA THR A 370 33.81 -6.71 3.31
C THR A 370 32.51 -7.13 4.00
N PHE A 371 32.10 -8.37 3.77
CA PHE A 371 30.89 -8.96 4.30
C PHE A 371 31.19 -10.36 4.87
N ILE A 372 30.52 -10.75 5.96
CA ILE A 372 30.67 -12.12 6.49
C ILE A 372 29.55 -12.99 5.91
N PHE A 373 29.91 -13.93 5.05
CA PHE A 373 28.99 -14.92 4.48
C PHE A 373 29.37 -16.33 4.97
N ASN A 374 28.45 -17.03 5.64
CA ASN A 374 28.67 -18.39 6.16
C ASN A 374 30.00 -18.56 6.92
N ASN A 375 30.24 -17.66 7.88
CA ASN A 375 31.47 -17.56 8.67
C ASN A 375 32.77 -17.21 7.91
N LYS A 376 32.72 -16.88 6.62
CA LYS A 376 33.87 -16.41 5.85
C LYS A 376 33.77 -14.92 5.55
N SER A 377 34.89 -14.23 5.60
CA SER A 377 34.97 -12.84 5.16
C SER A 377 35.16 -12.83 3.64
N VAL A 378 34.24 -12.23 2.92
CA VAL A 378 34.25 -12.11 1.46
C VAL A 378 34.20 -10.64 1.05
N ALA A 379 34.73 -10.33 -0.13
CA ALA A 379 34.52 -9.02 -0.73
C ALA A 379 33.04 -8.86 -1.09
N VAL A 380 32.50 -7.65 -0.95
CA VAL A 380 31.06 -7.43 -1.24
C VAL A 380 30.73 -7.70 -2.71
N ASP A 381 31.60 -7.32 -3.64
CA ASP A 381 31.42 -7.61 -5.07
C ASP A 381 31.40 -9.11 -5.36
N GLU A 382 32.23 -9.89 -4.65
CA GLU A 382 32.26 -11.35 -4.76
C GLU A 382 30.95 -11.97 -4.24
N PHE A 383 30.47 -11.51 -3.08
CA PHE A 383 29.18 -11.93 -2.53
C PHE A 383 28.00 -11.59 -3.45
N LEU A 384 27.96 -10.36 -3.98
CA LEU A 384 26.95 -9.94 -4.96
C LEU A 384 27.03 -10.79 -6.23
N GLY A 385 28.24 -11.13 -6.69
CA GLY A 385 28.46 -12.07 -7.78
C GLY A 385 27.80 -13.43 -7.53
N TYR A 386 28.01 -14.01 -6.34
CA TYR A 386 27.37 -15.28 -5.97
C TYR A 386 25.85 -15.19 -5.93
N LEU A 387 25.30 -14.12 -5.34
CA LEU A 387 23.84 -13.93 -5.31
C LEU A 387 23.26 -13.75 -6.71
N ASN A 388 23.92 -12.98 -7.57
CA ASN A 388 23.45 -12.78 -8.93
C ASN A 388 23.39 -14.12 -9.69
N VAL A 389 24.43 -14.95 -9.59
CA VAL A 389 24.42 -16.31 -10.16
C VAL A 389 23.31 -17.17 -9.55
N TYR A 390 23.15 -17.15 -8.22
CA TYR A 390 22.12 -17.90 -7.52
C TYR A 390 20.71 -17.57 -8.03
N ARG A 391 20.43 -16.30 -8.37
CA ARG A 391 19.10 -15.86 -8.83
C ARG A 391 18.66 -16.50 -10.15
N PHE A 392 19.59 -17.03 -10.94
CA PHE A 392 19.29 -17.76 -12.17
C PHE A 392 19.13 -19.27 -11.96
N THR A 393 19.22 -19.76 -10.72
CA THR A 393 19.04 -21.18 -10.40
C THR A 393 17.57 -21.58 -10.30
N GLU A 394 17.29 -22.87 -10.48
CA GLU A 394 15.95 -23.42 -10.27
C GLU A 394 15.47 -23.26 -8.83
N GLU A 395 16.39 -23.24 -7.86
CA GLU A 395 16.06 -23.01 -6.45
C GLU A 395 15.54 -21.58 -6.22
N SER A 396 16.17 -20.56 -6.81
CA SER A 396 15.69 -19.17 -6.70
C SER A 396 14.28 -19.01 -7.26
N SER A 397 13.95 -19.67 -8.37
CA SER A 397 12.58 -19.64 -8.95
C SER A 397 11.50 -20.24 -8.05
N ARG A 398 11.91 -20.93 -6.98
CA ARG A 398 11.03 -21.55 -6.00
C ARG A 398 10.92 -20.73 -4.73
N TYR A 399 11.57 -19.57 -4.61
CA TYR A 399 11.42 -18.69 -3.46
C TYR A 399 9.93 -18.38 -3.21
N MET A 400 9.50 -18.49 -1.95
CA MET A 400 8.13 -18.26 -1.52
C MET A 400 8.00 -17.13 -0.49
N GLY A 401 9.09 -16.77 0.19
CA GLY A 401 9.05 -15.77 1.25
C GLY A 401 10.08 -16.04 2.34
N GLN A 402 9.95 -15.30 3.44
CA GLN A 402 10.77 -15.47 4.63
C GLN A 402 9.95 -15.20 5.89
N SER A 403 10.41 -15.74 7.01
CA SER A 403 9.87 -15.42 8.34
C SER A 403 11.00 -15.09 9.30
N CYS A 404 10.84 -13.98 10.02
CA CYS A 404 11.70 -13.61 11.14
C CYS A 404 11.21 -14.34 12.40
N ILE A 405 12.08 -15.13 13.02
CA ILE A 405 11.77 -15.90 14.23
C ILE A 405 12.12 -15.08 15.47
N GLU A 406 13.31 -14.48 15.49
CA GLU A 406 13.81 -13.77 16.66
C GLU A 406 14.73 -12.62 16.27
N ILE A 407 14.60 -11.50 17.01
CA ILE A 407 15.51 -10.35 16.94
C ILE A 407 16.06 -10.10 18.34
N GLN A 408 17.37 -10.28 18.50
CA GLN A 408 18.10 -9.94 19.72
C GLN A 408 18.91 -8.67 19.49
N LEU A 409 18.67 -7.65 20.31
CA LEU A 409 19.44 -6.42 20.38
C LEU A 409 20.41 -6.48 21.56
N ASN A 410 21.59 -5.90 21.43
CA ASN A 410 22.43 -5.63 22.60
C ASN A 410 21.84 -4.47 23.44
N GLU A 411 22.33 -4.30 24.67
CA GLU A 411 21.83 -3.29 25.63
C GLU A 411 21.86 -1.87 25.03
N ASP A 412 22.95 -1.52 24.34
CA ASP A 412 23.14 -0.20 23.72
C ASP A 412 22.38 -0.01 22.40
N LYS A 413 21.69 -1.04 21.90
CA LYS A 413 21.01 -1.05 20.59
C LYS A 413 21.91 -0.63 19.42
N THR A 414 23.19 -1.00 19.49
CA THR A 414 24.19 -0.77 18.45
C THR A 414 24.46 -2.01 17.60
N GLN A 415 24.04 -3.18 18.07
CA GLN A 415 24.20 -4.47 17.39
C GLN A 415 22.91 -5.27 17.50
N ALA A 416 22.60 -6.02 16.45
CA ALA A 416 21.47 -6.93 16.44
C ALA A 416 21.85 -8.26 15.79
N THR A 417 21.26 -9.34 16.29
CA THR A 417 21.25 -10.65 15.64
C THR A 417 19.82 -11.05 15.35
N VAL A 418 19.59 -11.53 14.14
CA VAL A 418 18.27 -11.92 13.65
C VAL A 418 18.34 -13.36 13.18
N TRP A 419 17.39 -14.17 13.63
CA TRP A 419 17.22 -15.54 13.18
C TRP A 419 15.90 -15.65 12.43
N GLY A 420 15.89 -16.42 11.35
CA GLY A 420 14.69 -16.64 10.59
C GLY A 420 14.79 -17.81 9.64
N LYS A 421 13.80 -17.93 8.77
CA LYS A 421 13.69 -18.97 7.75
C LYS A 421 13.43 -18.38 6.39
N ILE A 422 14.12 -18.87 5.37
CA ILE A 422 13.80 -18.62 3.96
C ILE A 422 12.98 -19.80 3.45
N GLU A 423 11.83 -19.54 2.85
CA GLU A 423 10.92 -20.56 2.37
C GLU A 423 11.00 -20.74 0.86
N PHE A 424 11.08 -22.00 0.44
CA PHE A 424 11.12 -22.42 -0.95
C PHE A 424 10.04 -23.45 -1.24
N LYS A 425 9.50 -23.44 -2.45
CA LYS A 425 8.59 -24.47 -2.95
C LYS A 425 9.32 -25.80 -3.04
N ASN A 426 8.75 -26.84 -2.45
CA ASN A 426 9.37 -28.16 -2.43
C ASN A 426 9.29 -28.83 -3.83
N PRO A 427 10.40 -29.32 -4.41
CA PRO A 427 10.38 -30.03 -5.69
C PRO A 427 9.70 -31.40 -5.63
N VAL A 428 9.64 -32.02 -4.45
CA VAL A 428 9.13 -33.38 -4.28
C VAL A 428 7.61 -33.35 -4.14
N LYS A 429 6.91 -34.10 -5.00
CA LYS A 429 5.45 -34.26 -4.93
C LYS A 429 5.03 -34.74 -3.53
N GLY A 430 4.20 -33.94 -2.85
CA GLY A 430 3.57 -34.30 -1.56
C GLY A 430 4.03 -33.47 -0.36
N ARG A 431 5.17 -32.79 -0.45
CA ARG A 431 5.57 -31.72 0.48
C ARG A 431 5.47 -30.38 -0.25
N ARG A 432 5.19 -29.29 0.46
CA ARG A 432 4.88 -28.00 -0.18
C ARG A 432 5.98 -26.97 -0.05
N ARG A 433 6.64 -26.94 1.09
CA ARG A 433 7.71 -25.99 1.39
C ARG A 433 8.95 -26.72 1.91
N VAL A 434 10.10 -26.12 1.68
CA VAL A 434 11.37 -26.39 2.36
C VAL A 434 11.78 -25.06 2.97
N ALA A 435 12.18 -25.06 4.24
CA ALA A 435 12.67 -23.88 4.91
C ALA A 435 14.17 -24.06 5.19
N LYS A 436 14.96 -23.01 4.96
CA LYS A 436 16.37 -22.93 5.32
C LYS A 436 16.54 -21.90 6.43
N ASP A 437 17.18 -22.29 7.52
CA ASP A 437 17.45 -21.37 8.62
C ASP A 437 18.52 -20.35 8.19
N TYR A 438 18.33 -19.11 8.62
CA TYR A 438 19.31 -18.04 8.43
C TYR A 438 19.62 -17.31 9.73
N LEU A 439 20.81 -16.71 9.76
CA LEU A 439 21.27 -15.79 10.78
C LEU A 439 21.80 -14.52 10.13
N ILE A 440 21.32 -13.37 10.54
CA ILE A 440 21.81 -12.05 10.11
C ILE A 440 22.36 -11.29 11.31
N LYS A 441 23.52 -10.64 11.15
CA LYS A 441 23.99 -9.63 12.14
C LYS A 441 24.01 -8.24 11.55
N LEU A 442 23.49 -7.29 12.32
CA LEU A 442 23.44 -5.89 11.95
C LEU A 442 24.24 -5.04 12.94
N LYS A 443 24.77 -3.92 12.45
CA LYS A 443 25.36 -2.84 13.27
C LYS A 443 24.65 -1.53 12.98
N HIS A 444 24.36 -0.76 14.02
CA HIS A 444 23.76 0.56 13.88
C HIS A 444 24.84 1.60 13.60
N GLY A 445 24.73 2.32 12.48
CA GLY A 445 25.63 3.38 12.07
C GLY A 445 24.94 4.74 11.96
N LYS A 446 25.65 5.74 11.42
CA LYS A 446 25.11 7.09 11.21
C LYS A 446 23.90 7.13 10.25
N GLN A 447 23.79 6.13 9.38
CA GLN A 447 22.73 6.02 8.36
C GLN A 447 21.72 4.91 8.69
N GLY A 448 21.62 4.51 9.95
CA GLY A 448 20.73 3.42 10.42
C GLY A 448 21.44 2.07 10.48
N TRP A 449 20.65 0.98 10.52
CA TRP A 449 21.18 -0.38 10.61
C TRP A 449 21.88 -0.82 9.32
N LEU A 450 23.00 -1.52 9.42
CA LEU A 450 23.75 -2.10 8.30
C LEU A 450 23.89 -3.60 8.52
N ILE A 451 23.55 -4.40 7.52
CA ILE A 451 23.74 -5.86 7.55
C ILE A 451 25.23 -6.12 7.33
N THR A 452 25.86 -6.78 8.27
CA THR A 452 27.32 -7.04 8.26
C THR A 452 27.66 -8.52 8.12
N ARG A 453 26.66 -9.38 8.31
CA ARG A 453 26.81 -10.82 8.23
C ARG A 453 25.50 -11.48 7.83
N PHE A 454 25.59 -12.50 6.99
CA PHE A 454 24.50 -13.40 6.64
C PHE A 454 25.03 -14.83 6.58
N ASP A 455 24.44 -15.72 7.37
CA ASP A 455 24.65 -17.15 7.28
C ASP A 455 23.32 -17.80 6.91
N CYS A 456 23.33 -18.78 6.01
CA CYS A 456 22.12 -19.48 5.61
C CYS A 456 22.42 -20.94 5.28
N GLU A 457 21.63 -21.84 5.85
CA GLU A 457 21.83 -23.28 5.71
C GLU A 457 21.72 -23.74 4.25
N GLY A 458 22.71 -24.51 3.79
CA GLY A 458 22.68 -25.13 2.46
C GLY A 458 22.86 -24.15 1.30
N LEU A 459 23.27 -22.91 1.58
CA LEU A 459 23.94 -22.05 0.61
C LEU A 459 25.43 -22.13 0.92
N SER A 460 26.26 -22.52 -0.04
CA SER A 460 27.72 -22.41 0.07
C SER A 460 28.23 -21.50 -1.04
N GLU A 461 29.42 -20.94 -0.84
CA GLU A 461 30.23 -20.33 -1.92
C GLU A 461 30.40 -21.27 -3.11
#